data_AF-A0A2E7DPR7-F1
#
_entry.id   AF-A0A2E7DPR7-F1
#
_cell.length_a   1.000
_cell.length_b   1.000
_cell.length_c   1.000
_cell.angle_alpha   90.00
_cell.angle_beta   90.00
_cell.angle_gamma   90.00
#
_symmetry.space_group_name_H-M   'P 1'
#
loop_
_entity.id
_entity.type
_entity.pdbx_description
1 polymer ?
#
loop_
_entity_poly.entity_id
_entity_poly.type
_entity_poly.pdbx_seq_one_letter_code
_entity_poly.pdbx_strand_id
1 'polypeptide(L)'
;MPSPRNAPRREAVSITKLGRYGKVVWAHQLICGHTVTRKRKSPTGVIGCVKCIDAEEFEEFNESLGTPLESPIDDGLSEAEAKAMKYKAILAGRFGIPSEQIDVSVRTAPDGMMRVDSATVFLTGRQLKALD
;
A
#
# COMPACT_ATOMS: atom_id res chain seq x y z
N MET A 1 -16.96 13.62 -25.68
CA MET A 1 -16.02 14.61 -25.13
C MET A 1 -16.59 15.11 -23.81
N PRO A 2 -15.88 14.94 -22.68
CA PRO A 2 -16.38 15.33 -21.38
C PRO A 2 -16.68 16.83 -21.37
N SER A 3 -17.87 17.19 -20.88
CA SER A 3 -18.30 18.58 -20.84
C SER A 3 -17.55 19.32 -19.74
N PRO A 4 -16.90 20.48 -20.02
CA PRO A 4 -16.24 21.29 -19.00
C PRO A 4 -17.19 21.80 -17.90
N ARG A 5 -18.52 21.67 -18.10
CA ARG A 5 -19.53 22.02 -17.10
C ARG A 5 -19.61 21.00 -15.97
N ASN A 6 -19.33 19.73 -16.25
CA ASN A 6 -19.40 18.64 -15.26
C ASN A 6 -18.03 18.37 -14.63
N ALA A 7 -16.98 19.09 -15.07
CA ALA A 7 -15.64 18.89 -14.58
C ALA A 7 -15.45 19.44 -13.16
N PRO A 8 -14.69 18.74 -12.30
CA PRO A 8 -14.39 19.21 -10.96
C PRO A 8 -13.69 20.56 -11.05
N ARG A 9 -14.24 21.53 -10.32
CA ARG A 9 -13.77 22.90 -10.32
C ARG A 9 -12.56 23.03 -9.41
N ARG A 10 -11.46 23.51 -9.96
CA ARG A 10 -10.18 23.67 -9.27
C ARG A 10 -9.67 25.10 -9.44
N GLU A 11 -8.99 25.59 -8.42
CA GLU A 11 -8.34 26.90 -8.46
C GLU A 11 -7.10 26.86 -9.36
N ALA A 12 -6.86 27.96 -10.08
CA ALA A 12 -5.66 28.17 -10.89
C ALA A 12 -4.52 28.72 -10.01
N VAL A 13 -3.46 27.93 -9.86
CA VAL A 13 -2.23 28.27 -9.13
C VAL A 13 -1.39 29.26 -9.94
N SER A 14 -1.27 29.03 -11.25
CA SER A 14 -0.50 29.90 -12.14
C SER A 14 -1.22 30.09 -13.48
N ILE A 15 -1.02 31.26 -14.10
CA ILE A 15 -1.61 31.59 -15.39
C ILE A 15 -0.52 32.13 -16.31
N THR A 16 -0.22 31.36 -17.34
CA THR A 16 0.85 31.67 -18.30
C THR A 16 0.27 31.98 -19.66
N LYS A 17 0.69 33.11 -20.25
CA LYS A 17 0.35 33.49 -21.62
C LYS A 17 1.24 32.71 -22.57
N LEU A 18 0.65 31.88 -23.42
CA LEU A 18 1.34 31.08 -24.44
C LEU A 18 0.98 31.59 -25.84
N GLY A 19 1.89 31.35 -26.80
CA GLY A 19 1.67 31.62 -28.22
C GLY A 19 2.29 32.92 -28.73
N ARG A 20 2.29 33.05 -30.06
CA ARG A 20 2.86 34.21 -30.79
C ARG A 20 1.80 35.28 -30.98
N TYR A 21 2.23 36.49 -31.37
CA TYR A 21 1.36 37.60 -31.71
C TYR A 21 0.27 37.15 -32.70
N GLY A 22 -1.01 37.40 -32.38
CA GLY A 22 -2.17 36.95 -33.17
C GLY A 22 -2.75 35.57 -32.83
N LYS A 23 -2.03 34.68 -32.11
CA LYS A 23 -2.54 33.37 -31.65
C LYS A 23 -2.16 33.12 -30.19
N VAL A 24 -2.71 33.97 -29.32
CA VAL A 24 -2.49 33.87 -27.86
C VAL A 24 -3.46 32.89 -27.24
N VAL A 25 -2.93 32.02 -26.38
CA VAL A 25 -3.70 31.09 -25.54
C VAL A 25 -3.22 31.25 -24.10
N TRP A 26 -4.12 31.12 -23.14
CA TRP A 26 -3.83 31.22 -21.72
C TRP A 26 -3.84 29.82 -21.11
N ALA A 27 -2.69 29.38 -20.62
CA ALA A 27 -2.54 28.14 -19.86
C ALA A 27 -2.76 28.43 -18.37
N HIS A 28 -3.72 27.74 -17.78
CA HIS A 28 -4.04 27.83 -16.36
C HIS A 28 -3.59 26.52 -15.70
N GLN A 29 -2.58 26.59 -14.83
CA GLN A 29 -2.15 25.46 -14.03
C GLN A 29 -3.06 25.37 -12.81
N LEU A 30 -3.74 24.24 -12.64
CA LEU A 30 -4.70 24.02 -11.56
C LEU A 30 -4.03 23.36 -10.37
N ILE A 31 -4.66 23.47 -9.19
CA ILE A 31 -4.15 22.86 -7.94
C ILE A 31 -4.04 21.33 -8.02
N CYS A 32 -4.83 20.68 -8.88
CA CYS A 32 -4.72 19.24 -9.16
C CYS A 32 -3.50 18.87 -10.03
N GLY A 33 -2.63 19.83 -10.37
CA GLY A 33 -1.45 19.61 -11.21
C GLY A 33 -1.71 19.68 -12.72
N HIS A 34 -2.97 19.67 -13.15
CA HIS A 34 -3.33 19.73 -14.56
C HIS A 34 -3.36 21.15 -15.13
N THR A 35 -2.95 21.28 -16.39
CA THR A 35 -3.00 22.55 -17.14
C THR A 35 -4.18 22.58 -18.11
N VAL A 36 -5.01 23.62 -18.00
CA VAL A 36 -6.15 23.86 -18.90
C VAL A 36 -5.89 25.10 -19.76
N THR A 37 -5.95 24.95 -21.07
CA THR A 37 -5.74 26.03 -22.04
C THR A 37 -7.06 26.68 -22.46
N ARG A 38 -7.10 28.01 -22.51
CA ARG A 38 -8.27 28.79 -22.94
C ARG A 38 -7.85 29.98 -23.80
N LYS A 39 -8.73 30.42 -24.71
CA LYS A 39 -8.50 31.63 -25.53
C LYS A 39 -8.45 32.91 -24.68
N ARG A 40 -9.03 32.90 -23.48
CA ARG A 40 -9.09 34.05 -22.56
C ARG A 40 -8.69 33.60 -21.16
N LYS A 41 -8.13 34.53 -20.38
CA LYS A 41 -7.86 34.34 -18.94
C LYS A 41 -9.20 34.14 -18.21
N SER A 42 -9.24 33.21 -17.25
CA SER A 42 -10.42 33.02 -16.41
C SER A 42 -10.60 34.20 -15.45
N PRO A 43 -11.79 34.81 -15.38
CA PRO A 43 -12.03 35.95 -14.49
C PRO A 43 -12.13 35.54 -13.02
N THR A 44 -12.62 34.33 -12.74
CA THR A 44 -12.88 33.84 -11.37
C THR A 44 -11.70 33.09 -10.75
N GLY A 45 -10.65 32.79 -11.53
CA GLY A 45 -9.54 31.94 -11.07
C GLY A 45 -9.90 30.45 -10.88
N VAL A 46 -11.18 30.09 -10.94
CA VAL A 46 -11.67 28.71 -10.79
C VAL A 46 -12.07 28.14 -12.15
N ILE A 47 -11.56 26.95 -12.49
CA ILE A 47 -11.77 26.31 -13.80
C ILE A 47 -12.04 24.81 -13.61
N GLY A 48 -12.98 24.27 -14.39
CA GLY A 48 -13.23 22.83 -14.46
C GLY A 48 -12.05 22.09 -15.12
N CYS A 49 -11.54 21.06 -14.45
CA CYS A 49 -10.45 20.24 -14.97
C CYS A 49 -10.99 19.04 -15.76
N VAL A 50 -10.97 19.12 -17.08
CA VAL A 50 -11.44 18.01 -17.95
C VAL A 50 -10.60 16.75 -17.76
N LYS A 51 -9.28 16.90 -17.57
CA LYS A 51 -8.37 15.78 -17.34
C LYS A 51 -8.64 15.02 -16.04
N CYS A 52 -9.23 15.66 -15.04
CA CYS A 52 -9.64 14.95 -13.83
C CYS A 52 -10.86 14.06 -14.09
N ILE A 53 -11.79 14.47 -14.96
CA ILE A 53 -12.88 13.57 -15.38
C ILE A 53 -12.29 12.37 -16.12
N ASP A 54 -11.37 12.61 -17.07
CA ASP A 54 -10.78 11.52 -17.85
C ASP A 54 -10.02 10.52 -16.95
N ALA A 55 -9.41 11.00 -15.87
CA ALA A 55 -8.72 10.15 -14.89
C ALA A 55 -9.70 9.33 -14.06
N GLU A 56 -10.78 9.95 -13.56
CA GLU A 56 -11.84 9.25 -12.82
C GLU A 56 -12.50 8.17 -13.69
N GLU A 57 -12.85 8.48 -14.94
CA GLU A 57 -13.42 7.51 -15.89
C GLU A 57 -12.46 6.34 -16.19
N PHE A 58 -11.15 6.60 -16.21
CA PHE A 58 -10.14 5.58 -16.45
C PHE A 58 -9.90 4.68 -15.22
N GLU A 59 -9.96 5.24 -14.02
CA GLU A 59 -9.90 4.46 -12.78
C GLU A 59 -11.10 3.51 -12.66
N GLU A 60 -12.31 4.02 -12.87
CA GLU A 60 -13.54 3.20 -12.89
C GLU A 60 -13.46 2.08 -13.93
N PHE A 61 -12.93 2.38 -15.12
CA PHE A 61 -12.73 1.39 -16.16
C PHE A 61 -11.70 0.32 -15.75
N ASN A 62 -10.56 0.70 -15.17
CA ASN A 62 -9.57 -0.26 -14.71
C ASN A 62 -10.08 -1.14 -13.57
N GLU A 63 -10.84 -0.57 -12.64
CA GLU A 63 -11.50 -1.35 -11.58
C GLU A 63 -12.49 -2.36 -12.17
N SER A 64 -13.24 -1.97 -13.20
CA SER A 64 -14.17 -2.88 -13.89
C SER A 64 -13.49 -4.03 -14.65
N LEU A 65 -12.22 -3.85 -15.05
CA LEU A 65 -11.43 -4.87 -15.74
C LEU A 65 -10.65 -5.77 -14.79
N GLY A 66 -10.45 -5.34 -13.53
CA GLY A 66 -9.76 -6.12 -12.52
C GLY A 66 -10.67 -7.22 -11.99
N THR A 67 -10.49 -8.47 -12.43
CA THR A 67 -10.96 -9.60 -11.61
C THR A 67 -10.08 -9.66 -10.36
N PRO A 68 -10.64 -9.59 -9.14
CA PRO A 68 -9.87 -9.80 -7.93
C PRO A 68 -9.31 -11.23 -7.99
N LEU A 69 -8.02 -11.35 -8.24
CA LEU A 69 -7.29 -12.57 -7.98
C LEU A 69 -7.20 -12.66 -6.46
N GLU A 70 -8.08 -13.45 -5.86
CA GLU A 70 -7.79 -14.03 -4.55
C GLU A 70 -6.47 -14.77 -4.70
N SER A 71 -5.38 -14.17 -4.21
CA SER A 71 -4.17 -14.94 -4.00
C SER A 71 -4.56 -16.07 -3.04
N PRO A 72 -4.20 -17.32 -3.30
CA PRO A 72 -4.23 -18.33 -2.25
C PRO A 72 -3.17 -17.88 -1.25
N ILE A 73 -3.59 -17.11 -0.24
CA ILE A 73 -2.81 -16.93 0.96
C ILE A 73 -2.74 -18.33 1.55
N ASP A 74 -1.53 -18.87 1.66
CA ASP A 74 -1.28 -20.14 2.34
C ASP A 74 -1.54 -19.92 3.84
N ASP A 75 -2.82 -19.88 4.21
CA ASP A 75 -3.30 -19.62 5.56
C ASP A 75 -2.68 -20.62 6.57
N GLY A 76 -2.36 -21.82 6.10
CA GLY A 76 -1.69 -22.85 6.89
C GLY A 76 -0.27 -22.46 7.31
N LEU A 77 0.52 -21.83 6.44
CA LEU A 77 1.87 -21.36 6.78
C LEU A 77 1.80 -20.21 7.79
N SER A 78 0.96 -19.21 7.51
CA SER A 78 0.80 -18.02 8.34
C SER A 78 0.37 -18.36 9.76
N GLU A 79 -0.59 -19.29 9.93
CA GLU A 79 -1.02 -19.75 11.25
C GLU A 79 0.06 -20.54 12.01
N ALA A 80 0.80 -21.40 11.32
CA ALA A 80 1.84 -22.22 11.93
C ALA A 80 3.02 -21.37 12.40
N GLU A 81 3.43 -20.38 11.60
CA GLU A 81 4.48 -19.41 11.96
C GLU A 81 4.05 -18.52 13.13
N ALA A 82 2.80 -18.05 13.15
CA ALA A 82 2.26 -17.29 14.27
C ALA A 82 2.29 -18.09 15.58
N LYS A 83 1.93 -19.38 15.52
CA LYS A 83 2.02 -20.30 16.68
C LYS A 83 3.47 -20.53 17.10
N ALA A 84 4.39 -20.72 16.16
CA ALA A 84 5.82 -20.89 16.45
C ALA A 84 6.41 -19.67 17.18
N MET A 85 6.09 -18.47 16.71
CA MET A 85 6.52 -17.21 17.35
C MET A 85 5.96 -17.04 18.76
N LYS A 86 4.70 -17.45 18.98
CA LYS A 86 4.08 -17.43 20.32
C LYS A 86 4.82 -18.37 21.29
N TYR A 87 5.14 -19.60 20.86
CA TYR A 87 5.89 -20.53 21.70
C TYR A 87 7.30 -20.03 22.00
N LYS A 88 7.96 -19.45 21.00
CA LYS A 88 9.28 -18.82 21.16
C LYS A 88 9.27 -17.74 22.25
N ALA A 89 8.26 -16.87 22.25
CA ALA A 89 8.10 -15.82 23.27
C ALA A 89 7.82 -16.39 24.67
N ILE A 90 6.97 -17.43 24.78
CA ILE A 90 6.67 -18.07 26.07
C ILE A 90 7.93 -18.72 26.66
N LEU A 91 8.69 -19.44 25.84
CA LEU A 91 9.94 -20.09 26.27
C LEU A 91 10.99 -19.04 26.65
N ALA A 92 11.10 -17.94 25.89
CA ALA A 92 12.01 -16.84 26.21
C ALA A 92 11.71 -16.23 27.58
N GLY A 93 10.43 -15.94 27.84
CA GLY A 93 9.98 -15.40 29.12
C GLY A 93 10.18 -16.37 30.29
N ARG A 94 9.92 -17.67 30.09
CA ARG A 94 10.06 -18.68 31.14
C ARG A 94 11.50 -18.94 31.54
N PHE A 95 12.42 -18.96 30.58
CA PHE A 95 13.83 -19.24 30.83
C PHE A 95 14.68 -17.97 31.01
N GLY A 96 14.09 -16.78 30.83
CA GLY A 96 14.81 -15.51 30.94
C GLY A 96 15.92 -15.37 29.91
N ILE A 97 15.72 -15.95 28.72
CA ILE A 97 16.73 -16.01 27.66
C ILE A 97 16.29 -15.22 26.42
N PRO A 98 17.25 -14.70 25.64
CA PRO A 98 16.95 -14.06 24.36
C PRO A 98 16.22 -15.02 23.42
N SER A 99 15.32 -14.47 22.61
CA SER A 99 14.53 -15.28 21.67
C SER A 99 15.43 -15.99 20.65
N GLU A 100 16.59 -15.43 20.32
CA GLU A 100 17.59 -15.97 19.41
C GLU A 100 18.19 -17.30 19.92
N GLN A 101 18.10 -17.59 21.22
CA GLN A 101 18.54 -18.85 21.82
C GLN A 101 17.49 -19.97 21.73
N ILE A 102 16.32 -19.69 21.12
CA ILE A 102 15.22 -20.64 20.99
C ILE A 102 14.94 -20.85 19.51
N ASP A 103 15.12 -22.08 19.06
CA ASP A 103 14.77 -22.51 17.72
C ASP A 103 13.49 -23.32 17.76
N VAL A 104 12.47 -22.91 16.99
CA VAL A 104 11.17 -23.59 16.93
C VAL A 104 10.99 -24.08 15.51
N SER A 105 10.98 -25.41 15.35
CA SER A 105 10.82 -26.06 14.06
C SER A 105 9.35 -26.29 13.73
N VAL A 106 8.97 -25.93 12.51
CA VAL A 106 7.65 -26.20 11.93
C VAL A 106 7.83 -27.24 10.84
N ARG A 107 7.03 -28.30 10.86
CA ARG A 107 7.03 -29.36 9.84
C ARG A 107 5.64 -29.58 9.29
N THR A 108 5.57 -30.00 8.03
CA THR A 108 4.33 -30.46 7.40
C THR A 108 4.01 -31.87 7.90
N ALA A 109 2.85 -32.02 8.52
CA ALA A 109 2.35 -33.31 8.98
C ALA A 109 1.79 -34.13 7.80
N PRO A 110 1.54 -35.45 7.98
CA PRO A 110 1.05 -36.33 6.91
C PRO A 110 -0.32 -35.93 6.33
N ASP A 111 -1.07 -35.10 7.05
CA ASP A 111 -2.36 -34.52 6.64
C ASP A 111 -2.19 -33.24 5.78
N GLY A 112 -0.96 -32.86 5.44
CA GLY A 112 -0.65 -31.66 4.66
C GLY A 112 -0.70 -30.36 5.46
N MET A 113 -1.04 -30.40 6.74
CA MET A 113 -1.06 -29.21 7.61
C MET A 113 0.31 -28.95 8.22
N MET A 114 0.74 -27.69 8.24
CA MET A 114 1.95 -27.27 8.96
C MET A 114 1.67 -27.15 10.45
N ARG A 115 2.50 -27.81 11.27
CA ARG A 115 2.41 -27.78 12.73
C ARG A 115 3.79 -27.58 13.36
N VAL A 116 3.79 -26.97 14.54
CA VAL A 116 5.00 -26.87 15.37
C VAL A 116 5.38 -28.27 15.84
N ASP A 117 6.59 -28.71 15.53
CA ASP A 117 7.08 -30.06 15.81
C ASP A 117 7.88 -30.10 17.11
N SER A 118 8.95 -29.30 17.18
CA SER A 118 9.83 -29.26 18.35
C SER A 118 10.44 -27.88 18.55
N ALA A 119 10.81 -27.59 19.80
CA ALA A 119 11.56 -26.40 20.18
C ALA A 119 12.87 -26.80 20.85
N THR A 120 13.99 -26.25 20.37
CA THR A 120 15.32 -26.44 20.94
C THR A 120 15.74 -25.16 21.65
N VAL A 121 16.19 -25.28 22.89
CA VAL A 121 16.64 -24.16 23.71
C VAL A 121 18.12 -24.29 23.99
N PHE A 122 18.90 -23.29 23.59
CA PHE A 122 20.34 -23.24 23.83
C PHE A 122 20.63 -22.51 25.13
N LEU A 123 20.99 -23.27 26.16
CA LEU A 123 21.34 -22.74 27.48
C LEU A 123 22.86 -22.77 27.69
N THR A 124 23.38 -21.71 28.29
CA THR A 124 24.76 -21.67 28.78
C THR A 124 24.89 -22.40 30.12
N GLY A 125 26.11 -22.82 30.49
CA GLY A 125 26.36 -23.48 31.78
C GLY A 125 25.97 -22.63 33.01
N ARG A 126 25.97 -21.30 32.88
CA ARG A 126 25.47 -20.38 33.92
C ARG A 126 23.95 -20.44 34.05
N GLN A 127 23.23 -20.55 32.93
CA GLN A 127 21.77 -20.67 32.90
C GLN A 127 21.31 -22.06 33.35
N LEU A 128 22.06 -23.11 33.03
CA LEU A 128 21.79 -24.47 33.54
C LEU A 128 21.87 -24.54 35.06
N LYS A 129 22.86 -23.87 35.67
CA LYS A 129 22.99 -23.79 37.15
C LYS A 129 21.87 -23.00 37.84
N ALA A 130 21.11 -22.20 37.11
CA ALA A 130 19.96 -21.49 37.66
C ALA A 130 18.67 -22.33 37.63
N LEU A 131 18.72 -23.51 37.01
CA LEU A 131 17.62 -24.48 36.93
C LEU A 131 17.79 -25.66 37.91
N ASP A 132 18.99 -25.86 38.46
CA ASP A 132 19.27 -26.73 39.62
C ASP A 132 18.76 -26.07 40.92
#